data_AF-K0RJG7-F1
#
_entry.id   AF-K0RJG7-F1
#
_cell.length_a   1.000
_cell.length_b   1.000
_cell.length_c   1.000
_cell.angle_alpha   90.00
_cell.angle_beta   90.00
_cell.angle_gamma   90.00
#
_symmetry.space_group_name_H-M   'P 1'
#
loop_
_entity.id
_entity.type
_entity.pdbx_description
1 polymer ?
#
loop_
_entity_poly.entity_id
_entity_poly.type
_entity_poly.pdbx_seq_one_letter_code
_entity_poly.pdbx_strand_id
1 'polypeptide(L)'
;MRLHLPATLVALGWSRSLAFAPPSTIIGKSFPLTQDDTQDLRTTPSTSALYASIDDDEDDEDGLDSLIGKKLGIDIGSQLPSLSPEEIADIKVAAQATLDEAIDGRLAEIQDLREELQNELSESRQRMNVAAELNVQLEKQSLMNKIDQISDKFLSENSELRASTKRVAEADAKSSGRGVQWGSWGTLDDGEVVISPTGIEGPTKLLGSIDAARRKEQLLRDSGDGFIDDMPALVNTENRVLVIVDENKDKGSKQVIEQLTALLKDVFDSDISIETYSPASNIPMGGNNAQTAIVFASSLNDRSSLENVLSRVLKRTAPVAGGMAGTPPSHVVLISSLGTERTNKMPYSMQNLFGGKLDKVREIELALVSISRGRKQGTQTPLDYTIVKLGDIVNSDGDYEADVKILPGDKLDGEIGVNAAANVLLQAMAYQPYARNSTLCAAGSMPADSALDAAAWNDMFLCLSGPELLRIEAGSGTDVKEALFDPKFEQLAEYVQGWSTQYEGDRKGTGLTTPVLVRRSRKPSASEIDGVAARQGIRILFQSTNTGDRYKSASEEKADEKERSGGGTTTRASPTKLVGKPSKEGGVEVLIEKTTGGTIRVRARRCNMGDKTIVKEMSEEVIVKNLKRAVTAWVEAR
;
A
#
# COMPACT_ATOMS: atom_id res chain seq x y z
N MET A 1 -64.34 -3.55 46.82
CA MET A 1 -64.35 -2.19 46.24
C MET A 1 -63.42 -2.24 45.03
N ARG A 2 -63.91 -2.41 43.79
CA ARG A 2 -64.48 -1.39 42.87
C ARG A 2 -63.61 -0.13 42.86
N LEU A 3 -63.16 0.47 41.76
CA LEU A 3 -63.35 0.35 40.30
C LEU A 3 -62.48 1.50 39.72
N HIS A 4 -61.82 1.33 38.57
CA HIS A 4 -62.08 2.12 37.34
C HIS A 4 -60.96 2.09 36.29
N LEU A 5 -61.36 1.61 35.10
CA LEU A 5 -60.87 1.92 33.76
C LEU A 5 -61.29 3.36 33.33
N PRO A 6 -60.70 3.90 32.25
CA PRO A 6 -61.43 3.94 30.96
C PRO A 6 -60.53 3.49 29.78
N ALA A 7 -60.95 2.64 28.83
CA ALA A 7 -61.99 2.76 27.80
C ALA A 7 -61.64 3.71 26.62
N THR A 8 -61.01 3.11 25.59
CA THR A 8 -61.31 3.15 24.14
C THR A 8 -61.66 4.45 23.40
N LEU A 9 -60.92 4.72 22.31
CA LEU A 9 -61.55 5.14 21.04
C LEU A 9 -60.83 4.51 19.83
N VAL A 10 -61.64 3.85 19.00
CA VAL A 10 -61.31 3.14 17.76
C VAL A 10 -61.53 4.09 16.58
N ALA A 11 -60.61 4.14 15.63
CA ALA A 11 -60.89 4.65 14.28
C ALA A 11 -60.21 3.74 13.24
N LEU A 12 -61.06 3.13 12.41
CA LEU A 12 -60.74 2.29 11.27
C LEU A 12 -60.17 3.12 10.10
N GLY A 13 -59.14 2.61 9.44
CA GLY A 13 -58.66 3.09 8.15
C GLY A 13 -58.12 1.93 7.31
N TRP A 14 -58.80 1.64 6.21
CA TRP A 14 -58.62 0.49 5.34
C TRP A 14 -57.32 0.49 4.51
N SER A 15 -56.66 -0.68 4.52
CA SER A 15 -56.23 -1.50 3.37
C SER A 15 -55.68 -0.86 2.09
N ARG A 16 -54.40 -1.15 1.79
CA ARG A 16 -53.94 -1.76 0.51
C ARG A 16 -52.45 -2.14 0.59
N SER A 17 -52.18 -3.40 0.91
CA SER A 17 -50.86 -4.02 0.74
C SER A 17 -50.81 -4.75 -0.60
N LEU A 18 -49.88 -4.37 -1.47
CA LEU A 18 -49.46 -5.15 -2.63
C LEU A 18 -48.33 -6.08 -2.18
N ALA A 19 -48.64 -7.35 -1.97
CA ALA A 19 -47.66 -8.41 -1.76
C ALA A 19 -47.29 -9.03 -3.12
N PHE A 20 -46.02 -8.97 -3.48
CA PHE A 20 -45.44 -9.76 -4.56
C PHE A 20 -44.99 -11.12 -3.99
N ALA A 21 -45.44 -12.21 -4.61
CA ALA A 21 -45.17 -13.58 -4.21
C ALA A 21 -43.76 -14.05 -4.64
N PRO A 22 -43.09 -14.89 -3.83
CA PRO A 22 -41.93 -15.68 -4.28
C PRO A 22 -42.35 -17.04 -4.88
N PRO A 23 -41.64 -17.58 -5.88
CA PRO A 23 -41.96 -18.89 -6.44
C PRO A 23 -41.45 -20.04 -5.56
N SER A 24 -42.43 -20.88 -5.21
CA SER A 24 -42.43 -22.28 -4.77
C SER A 24 -41.13 -23.10 -4.83
N THR A 25 -40.76 -23.58 -3.64
CA THR A 25 -39.92 -24.74 -3.35
C THR A 25 -40.60 -26.05 -3.77
N ILE A 26 -39.90 -26.90 -4.54
CA ILE A 26 -40.32 -28.29 -4.83
C ILE A 26 -39.69 -29.23 -3.80
N ILE A 27 -40.56 -29.99 -3.15
CA ILE A 27 -40.28 -31.02 -2.14
C ILE A 27 -39.86 -32.31 -2.84
N GLY A 28 -38.67 -32.82 -2.52
CA GLY A 28 -38.15 -34.11 -2.96
C GLY A 28 -37.74 -34.97 -1.76
N LYS A 29 -38.42 -36.10 -1.62
CA LYS A 29 -38.40 -37.08 -0.52
C LYS A 29 -37.01 -37.66 -0.18
N SER A 30 -36.81 -37.86 1.12
CA SER A 30 -35.76 -38.70 1.74
C SER A 30 -36.08 -40.20 1.64
N PHE A 31 -35.08 -41.04 1.36
CA PHE A 31 -34.97 -42.43 1.83
C PHE A 31 -33.47 -42.78 2.04
N PRO A 32 -33.12 -43.64 3.04
CA PRO A 32 -31.75 -43.92 3.44
C PRO A 32 -31.21 -45.20 2.77
N LEU A 33 -29.88 -45.32 2.63
CA LEU A 33 -29.27 -46.62 2.35
C LEU A 33 -27.93 -46.81 3.07
N THR A 34 -27.87 -47.98 3.70
CA THR A 34 -26.79 -48.68 4.38
C THR A 34 -25.83 -49.35 3.39
N GLN A 35 -24.54 -49.31 3.73
CA GLN A 35 -23.56 -50.40 3.83
C GLN A 35 -23.42 -51.52 2.75
N ASP A 36 -22.15 -51.71 2.37
CA ASP A 36 -21.38 -52.93 1.99
C ASP A 36 -21.44 -53.60 0.59
N ASP A 37 -20.20 -53.93 0.17
CA ASP A 37 -19.68 -55.11 -0.55
C ASP A 37 -19.64 -55.22 -2.11
N THR A 38 -18.38 -55.16 -2.59
CA THR A 38 -17.63 -56.07 -3.49
C THR A 38 -18.14 -56.55 -4.87
N GLN A 39 -17.17 -56.54 -5.81
CA GLN A 39 -16.85 -57.49 -6.90
C GLN A 39 -17.45 -57.36 -8.32
N ASP A 40 -16.48 -57.24 -9.27
CA ASP A 40 -16.30 -57.95 -10.55
C ASP A 40 -17.19 -57.76 -11.81
N LEU A 41 -16.48 -57.33 -12.87
CA LEU A 41 -16.43 -57.83 -14.27
C LEU A 41 -17.55 -57.52 -15.30
N ARG A 42 -17.06 -56.90 -16.41
CA ARG A 42 -17.29 -57.16 -17.86
C ARG A 42 -18.38 -56.40 -18.68
N THR A 43 -17.83 -55.58 -19.59
CA THR A 43 -18.09 -55.41 -21.06
C THR A 43 -19.40 -54.79 -21.62
N THR A 44 -19.25 -53.54 -22.13
CA THR A 44 -19.71 -52.93 -23.43
C THR A 44 -21.20 -52.86 -23.82
N PRO A 45 -21.65 -51.98 -24.78
CA PRO A 45 -21.03 -50.81 -25.43
C PRO A 45 -21.93 -49.53 -25.50
N SER A 46 -21.34 -48.39 -25.93
CA SER A 46 -21.96 -47.26 -26.70
C SER A 46 -23.10 -46.47 -26.02
N THR A 47 -23.15 -45.14 -25.91
CA THR A 47 -22.84 -44.07 -26.88
C THR A 47 -23.00 -42.71 -26.17
N SER A 48 -22.19 -41.70 -26.54
CA SER A 48 -22.49 -40.26 -26.58
C SER A 48 -22.90 -39.48 -25.30
N ALA A 49 -22.01 -38.59 -24.84
CA ALA A 49 -22.24 -37.16 -24.48
C ALA A 49 -21.13 -36.70 -23.49
N LEU A 50 -20.07 -36.06 -23.96
CA LEU A 50 -19.87 -34.59 -23.98
C LEU A 50 -19.39 -33.99 -22.63
N TYR A 51 -18.06 -33.82 -22.55
CA TYR A 51 -17.26 -32.83 -21.80
C TYR A 51 -17.19 -32.86 -20.26
N ALA A 52 -16.30 -33.72 -19.76
CA ALA A 52 -15.27 -33.51 -18.72
C ALA A 52 -14.33 -34.73 -18.85
N SER A 53 -13.01 -34.71 -18.83
CA SER A 53 -11.96 -33.87 -18.26
C SER A 53 -10.72 -34.02 -19.17
N ILE A 54 -9.88 -32.98 -19.28
CA ILE A 54 -8.50 -33.17 -19.76
C ILE A 54 -7.65 -33.07 -18.50
N ASP A 55 -7.35 -34.24 -17.97
CA ASP A 55 -6.23 -34.47 -17.06
C ASP A 55 -4.97 -34.48 -17.93
N ASP A 56 -4.12 -33.48 -17.74
CA ASP A 56 -2.76 -33.40 -18.30
C ASP A 56 -1.85 -34.30 -17.46
N ASP A 57 -1.92 -35.61 -17.72
CA ASP A 57 -0.88 -36.57 -17.35
C ASP A 57 -0.06 -36.90 -18.59
N GLU A 58 1.20 -36.48 -18.51
CA GLU A 58 2.46 -37.08 -18.99
C GLU A 58 2.45 -38.02 -20.22
N ASP A 59 3.38 -37.69 -21.12
CA ASP A 59 4.21 -38.60 -21.92
C ASP A 59 3.53 -39.46 -22.99
N ASP A 60 3.47 -38.93 -24.22
CA ASP A 60 3.68 -39.67 -25.47
C ASP A 60 4.09 -38.69 -26.59
N GLU A 61 5.36 -38.25 -26.60
CA GLU A 61 6.00 -37.61 -27.77
C GLU A 61 6.29 -38.63 -28.89
N ASP A 62 5.27 -39.35 -29.33
CA ASP A 62 5.36 -40.23 -30.49
C ASP A 62 4.49 -39.69 -31.64
N GLY A 63 5.14 -39.10 -32.65
CA GLY A 63 4.65 -39.30 -34.02
C GLY A 63 4.50 -38.12 -34.98
N LEU A 64 5.50 -37.26 -35.13
CA LEU A 64 5.71 -36.54 -36.41
C LEU A 64 6.87 -37.12 -37.23
N ASP A 65 7.90 -37.68 -36.57
CA ASP A 65 9.01 -38.36 -37.26
C ASP A 65 8.62 -39.72 -37.85
N SER A 66 7.52 -40.35 -37.40
CA SER A 66 7.03 -41.62 -37.99
C SER A 66 6.30 -41.44 -39.34
N LEU A 67 5.92 -40.21 -39.69
CA LEU A 67 5.24 -39.90 -40.96
C LEU A 67 6.20 -39.50 -42.08
N ILE A 68 7.40 -39.01 -41.75
CA ILE A 68 8.40 -38.58 -42.75
C ILE A 68 9.07 -39.79 -43.45
N GLY A 69 8.94 -41.00 -42.89
CA GLY A 69 9.49 -42.24 -43.47
C GLY A 69 8.54 -43.05 -44.38
N LYS A 70 7.24 -42.74 -44.41
CA LYS A 70 6.29 -43.47 -45.28
C LYS A 70 6.32 -42.89 -46.68
N LYS A 71 7.27 -43.40 -47.47
CA LYS A 71 7.38 -43.21 -48.91
C LYS A 71 6.06 -43.65 -49.57
N LEU A 72 5.12 -42.72 -49.74
CA LEU A 72 4.00 -42.89 -50.67
C LEU A 72 4.65 -43.13 -52.03
N GLY A 73 4.59 -44.37 -52.52
CA GLY A 73 5.30 -44.87 -53.71
C GLY A 73 4.80 -44.28 -55.03
N ILE A 74 4.42 -43.00 -55.05
CA ILE A 74 4.16 -42.24 -56.26
C ILE A 74 5.48 -41.54 -56.60
N ASP A 75 6.31 -42.24 -57.36
CA ASP A 75 7.54 -41.69 -57.91
C ASP A 75 7.20 -40.76 -59.09
N ILE A 76 6.68 -39.57 -58.76
CA ILE A 76 6.30 -38.52 -59.73
C ILE A 76 7.52 -38.11 -60.57
N GLY A 77 8.74 -38.28 -60.04
CA GLY A 77 10.00 -38.00 -60.74
C GLY A 77 10.24 -38.89 -61.98
N SER A 78 9.62 -40.07 -62.05
CA SER A 78 9.75 -41.00 -63.18
C SER A 78 8.75 -40.75 -64.33
N GLN A 79 7.70 -39.94 -64.08
CA GLN A 79 6.64 -39.66 -65.06
C GLN A 79 6.72 -38.25 -65.65
N LEU A 80 7.58 -37.39 -65.12
CA LEU A 80 7.82 -36.08 -65.70
C LEU A 80 8.82 -36.21 -66.85
N PRO A 81 8.48 -35.77 -68.08
CA PRO A 81 9.45 -35.70 -69.16
C PRO A 81 10.62 -34.82 -68.70
N SER A 82 11.84 -35.33 -68.81
CA SER A 82 13.04 -34.59 -68.45
C SER A 82 13.14 -33.35 -69.34
N LEU A 83 12.74 -32.20 -68.79
CA LEU A 83 12.87 -30.91 -69.44
C LEU A 83 14.33 -30.70 -69.82
N SER A 84 14.55 -30.24 -71.04
CA SER A 84 15.90 -29.93 -71.49
C SER A 84 16.51 -28.82 -70.62
N PRO A 85 17.84 -28.77 -70.48
CA PRO A 85 18.51 -27.72 -69.71
C PRO A 85 18.14 -26.30 -70.16
N GLU A 86 17.81 -26.12 -71.44
CA GLU A 86 17.35 -24.86 -72.02
C GLU A 86 15.95 -24.48 -71.53
N GLU A 87 14.99 -25.42 -71.53
CA GLU A 87 13.64 -25.18 -71.01
C GLU A 87 13.64 -24.87 -69.51
N ILE A 88 14.54 -25.48 -68.74
CA ILE A 88 14.69 -25.18 -67.31
C ILE A 88 15.23 -23.76 -67.09
N ALA A 89 16.14 -23.30 -67.94
CA ALA A 89 16.65 -21.93 -67.89
C ALA A 89 15.54 -20.92 -68.24
N ASP A 90 14.77 -21.20 -69.29
CA ASP A 90 13.66 -20.34 -69.71
C ASP A 90 12.54 -20.28 -68.66
N ILE A 91 12.20 -21.42 -68.04
CA ILE A 91 11.23 -21.47 -66.93
C ILE A 91 11.73 -20.68 -65.73
N LYS A 92 13.04 -20.73 -65.39
CA LYS A 92 13.60 -19.94 -64.29
C LYS A 92 13.53 -18.44 -64.58
N VAL A 93 13.86 -18.02 -65.80
CA VAL A 93 13.80 -16.61 -66.20
C VAL A 93 12.35 -16.12 -66.20
N ALA A 94 11.40 -16.90 -66.72
CA ALA A 94 9.98 -16.56 -66.69
C ALA A 94 9.39 -16.55 -65.27
N ALA A 95 9.78 -17.50 -64.43
CA ALA A 95 9.36 -17.54 -63.03
C ALA A 95 9.96 -16.37 -62.23
N GLN A 96 11.20 -15.98 -62.50
CA GLN A 96 11.82 -14.83 -61.85
C GLN A 96 11.15 -13.52 -62.29
N ALA A 97 10.85 -13.37 -63.59
CA ALA A 97 10.14 -12.19 -64.09
C ALA A 97 8.73 -12.04 -63.49
N THR A 98 7.98 -13.13 -63.36
CA THR A 98 6.65 -13.09 -62.72
C THR A 98 6.73 -12.82 -61.23
N LEU A 99 7.78 -13.29 -60.57
CA LEU A 99 8.01 -13.03 -59.14
C LEU A 99 8.43 -11.59 -58.89
N ASP A 100 9.28 -11.01 -59.75
CA ASP A 100 9.67 -9.60 -59.67
C ASP A 100 8.47 -8.68 -59.94
N GLU A 101 7.63 -8.98 -60.94
CA GLU A 101 6.39 -8.24 -61.21
C GLU A 101 5.41 -8.29 -60.02
N ALA A 102 5.29 -9.46 -59.37
CA ALA A 102 4.46 -9.61 -58.18
C ALA A 102 5.02 -8.88 -56.95
N ILE A 103 6.35 -8.83 -56.80
CA ILE A 103 7.00 -8.07 -55.73
C ILE A 103 6.80 -6.58 -55.95
N ASP A 104 7.03 -6.07 -57.15
CA ASP A 104 6.87 -4.65 -57.47
C ASP A 104 5.42 -4.18 -57.27
N GLY A 105 4.44 -5.00 -57.68
CA GLY A 105 3.03 -4.74 -57.41
C GLY A 105 2.71 -4.62 -55.92
N ARG A 106 3.20 -5.56 -55.09
CA ARG A 106 3.02 -5.49 -53.63
C ARG A 106 3.77 -4.34 -52.99
N LEU A 107 4.91 -3.94 -53.54
CA LEU A 107 5.70 -2.83 -53.01
C LEU A 107 5.00 -1.50 -53.25
N ALA A 108 4.33 -1.33 -54.40
CA ALA A 108 3.47 -0.19 -54.67
C ALA A 108 2.27 -0.14 -53.71
N GLU A 109 1.56 -1.26 -53.50
CA GLU A 109 0.44 -1.33 -52.54
C GLU A 109 0.87 -0.98 -51.10
N ILE A 110 2.06 -1.41 -50.68
CA ILE A 110 2.61 -1.08 -49.36
C ILE A 110 2.92 0.42 -49.25
N GLN A 111 3.39 1.06 -50.33
CA GLN A 111 3.63 2.50 -50.34
C GLN A 111 2.32 3.29 -50.25
N ASP A 112 1.29 2.88 -50.99
CA ASP A 112 -0.04 3.50 -50.95
C ASP A 112 -0.67 3.37 -49.55
N LEU A 113 -0.61 2.17 -48.95
CA LEU A 113 -1.08 1.95 -47.57
C LEU A 113 -0.31 2.81 -46.55
N ARG A 114 0.98 3.02 -46.76
CA ARG A 114 1.79 3.85 -45.87
C ARG A 114 1.42 5.33 -45.98
N GLU A 115 1.12 5.82 -47.18
CA GLU A 115 0.64 7.18 -47.40
C GLU A 115 -0.75 7.39 -46.81
N GLU A 116 -1.67 6.43 -46.99
CA GLU A 116 -3.01 6.45 -46.40
C GLU A 116 -2.94 6.49 -44.86
N LEU A 117 -2.16 5.59 -44.24
CA LEU A 117 -1.96 5.60 -42.80
C LEU A 117 -1.32 6.90 -42.29
N GLN A 118 -0.37 7.47 -43.02
CA GLN A 118 0.25 8.72 -42.64
C GLN A 118 -0.75 9.90 -42.71
N ASN A 119 -1.62 9.91 -43.71
CA ASN A 119 -2.70 10.87 -43.84
C ASN A 119 -3.74 10.71 -42.73
N GLU A 120 -4.20 9.50 -42.44
CA GLU A 120 -5.12 9.22 -41.33
C GLU A 120 -4.55 9.62 -39.97
N LEU A 121 -3.26 9.36 -39.73
CA LEU A 121 -2.57 9.73 -38.49
C LEU A 121 -2.47 11.27 -38.37
N SER A 122 -2.26 11.98 -39.48
CA SER A 122 -2.25 13.43 -39.50
C SER A 122 -3.63 14.04 -39.23
N GLU A 123 -4.70 13.49 -39.83
CA GLU A 123 -6.08 13.89 -39.56
C GLU A 123 -6.47 13.60 -38.11
N SER A 124 -6.10 12.42 -37.61
CA SER A 124 -6.34 12.02 -36.22
C SER A 124 -5.67 12.97 -35.23
N ARG A 125 -4.41 13.37 -35.50
CA ARG A 125 -3.72 14.39 -34.70
C ARG A 125 -4.43 15.75 -34.74
N GLN A 126 -4.93 16.17 -35.90
CA GLN A 126 -5.69 17.42 -36.00
C GLN A 126 -7.00 17.35 -35.20
N ARG A 127 -7.76 16.25 -35.30
CA ARG A 127 -8.98 16.03 -34.52
C ARG A 127 -8.69 16.01 -33.01
N MET A 128 -7.60 15.36 -32.60
CA MET A 128 -7.17 15.31 -31.21
C MET A 128 -6.77 16.70 -30.69
N ASN A 129 -6.07 17.50 -31.49
CA ASN A 129 -5.70 18.86 -31.12
C ASN A 129 -6.94 19.77 -30.96
N VAL A 130 -7.90 19.69 -31.88
CA VAL A 130 -9.16 20.46 -31.78
C VAL A 130 -9.98 20.02 -30.57
N ALA A 131 -10.07 18.72 -30.30
CA ALA A 131 -10.77 18.20 -29.12
C ALA A 131 -10.07 18.60 -27.81
N ALA A 132 -8.73 18.57 -27.78
CA ALA A 132 -7.95 19.03 -26.63
C ALA A 132 -8.15 20.53 -26.37
N GLU A 133 -8.17 21.36 -27.42
CA GLU A 133 -8.41 22.80 -27.30
C GLU A 133 -9.83 23.08 -26.79
N LEU A 134 -10.85 22.39 -27.30
CA LEU A 134 -12.22 22.48 -26.80
C LEU A 134 -12.33 22.07 -25.32
N ASN A 135 -11.67 20.99 -24.91
CA ASN A 135 -11.65 20.56 -23.51
C ASN A 135 -10.97 21.59 -22.61
N VAL A 136 -9.85 22.19 -23.04
CA VAL A 136 -9.19 23.27 -22.30
C VAL A 136 -10.10 24.49 -22.16
N GLN A 137 -10.87 24.83 -23.20
CA GLN A 137 -11.85 25.92 -23.13
C GLN A 137 -13.00 25.61 -22.15
N LEU A 138 -13.53 24.38 -22.17
CA LEU A 138 -14.60 23.95 -21.25
C LEU A 138 -14.10 23.90 -19.80
N GLU A 139 -12.89 23.41 -19.56
CA GLU A 139 -12.27 23.42 -18.24
C GLU A 139 -12.02 24.86 -17.75
N LYS A 140 -11.57 25.75 -18.63
CA LYS A 140 -11.40 27.18 -18.30
C LYS A 140 -12.73 27.82 -17.91
N GLN A 141 -13.82 27.55 -18.63
CA GLN A 141 -15.15 28.04 -18.27
C GLN A 141 -15.65 27.43 -16.95
N SER A 142 -15.43 26.14 -16.73
CA SER A 142 -15.77 25.46 -15.47
C SER A 142 -15.00 26.04 -14.28
N LEU A 143 -13.71 26.35 -14.46
CA LEU A 143 -12.88 27.00 -13.44
C LEU A 143 -13.34 28.43 -13.16
N MET A 144 -13.68 29.22 -14.19
CA MET A 144 -14.26 30.56 -14.01
C MET A 144 -15.56 30.49 -13.19
N ASN A 145 -16.47 29.58 -13.55
CA ASN A 145 -17.72 29.40 -12.81
C ASN A 145 -17.48 28.96 -11.35
N LYS A 146 -16.48 28.11 -11.10
CA LYS A 146 -16.09 27.73 -9.73
C LYS A 146 -15.48 28.89 -8.97
N ILE A 147 -14.65 29.72 -9.61
CA ILE A 147 -14.07 30.92 -9.00
C ILE A 147 -15.18 31.90 -8.64
N ASP A 148 -16.17 32.10 -9.51
CA ASP A 148 -17.31 32.97 -9.24
C ASP A 148 -18.15 32.41 -8.08
N GLN A 149 -18.45 31.11 -8.07
CA GLN A 149 -19.16 30.46 -6.95
C GLN A 149 -18.39 30.53 -5.62
N ILE A 150 -17.08 30.30 -5.65
CA ILE A 150 -16.22 30.42 -4.45
C ILE A 150 -16.17 31.87 -4.00
N SER A 151 -16.10 32.82 -4.94
CA SER A 151 -16.11 34.25 -4.64
C SER A 151 -17.45 34.64 -4.01
N ASP A 152 -18.58 34.28 -4.58
CA ASP A 152 -19.91 34.55 -4.03
C ASP A 152 -20.12 33.89 -2.66
N LYS A 153 -19.66 32.65 -2.50
CA LYS A 153 -19.69 31.95 -1.22
C LYS A 153 -18.81 32.63 -0.18
N PHE A 154 -17.59 33.04 -0.56
CA PHE A 154 -16.70 33.80 0.30
C PHE A 154 -17.27 35.17 0.66
N LEU A 155 -17.92 35.87 -0.28
CA LEU A 155 -18.54 37.17 -0.05
C LEU A 155 -19.76 37.05 0.89
N SER A 156 -20.56 36.00 0.74
CA SER A 156 -21.76 35.75 1.57
C SER A 156 -21.42 35.21 2.96
N GLU A 157 -20.55 34.20 3.07
CA GLU A 157 -20.11 33.64 4.37
C GLU A 157 -19.33 34.66 5.20
N ASN A 158 -18.54 35.54 4.57
CA ASN A 158 -17.82 36.59 5.29
C ASN A 158 -18.62 37.90 5.44
N SER A 159 -19.91 37.93 5.08
CA SER A 159 -20.72 39.14 5.28
C SER A 159 -20.86 39.49 6.77
N GLU A 160 -21.04 38.48 7.62
CA GLU A 160 -21.05 38.63 9.08
C GLU A 160 -19.67 38.95 9.64
N LEU A 161 -18.60 38.33 9.10
CA LEU A 161 -17.23 38.66 9.46
C LEU A 161 -16.91 40.12 9.11
N ARG A 162 -17.29 40.62 7.94
CA ARG A 162 -17.13 42.05 7.59
C ARG A 162 -17.94 42.96 8.48
N ALA A 163 -19.15 42.57 8.88
CA ALA A 163 -19.93 43.33 9.86
C ALA A 163 -19.21 43.35 11.22
N SER A 164 -18.57 42.25 11.62
CA SER A 164 -17.76 42.18 12.83
C SER A 164 -16.46 42.99 12.72
N THR A 165 -15.75 42.95 11.58
CA THR A 165 -14.54 43.75 11.33
C THR A 165 -14.87 45.24 11.26
N LYS A 166 -16.04 45.60 10.72
CA LYS A 166 -16.55 46.98 10.75
C LYS A 166 -16.86 47.43 12.18
N ARG A 167 -17.44 46.56 13.03
CA ARG A 167 -17.61 46.84 14.47
C ARG A 167 -16.28 46.96 15.21
N VAL A 168 -15.30 46.14 14.86
CA VAL A 168 -13.94 46.22 15.43
C VAL A 168 -13.25 47.51 14.99
N ALA A 169 -13.39 47.93 13.73
CA ALA A 169 -12.87 49.20 13.24
C ALA A 169 -13.60 50.40 13.87
N GLU A 170 -14.91 50.31 14.11
CA GLU A 170 -15.68 51.33 14.84
C GLU A 170 -15.32 51.37 16.33
N ALA A 171 -14.96 50.23 16.94
CA ALA A 171 -14.45 50.15 18.30
C ALA A 171 -13.02 50.70 18.40
N ASP A 172 -12.17 50.41 17.42
CA ASP A 172 -10.80 50.92 17.29
C ASP A 172 -10.81 52.44 17.08
N ALA A 173 -11.73 52.96 16.27
CA ALA A 173 -11.93 54.40 16.09
C ALA A 173 -12.43 55.12 17.37
N LYS A 174 -13.09 54.39 18.28
CA LYS A 174 -13.56 54.91 19.58
C LYS A 174 -12.52 54.75 20.69
N SER A 175 -11.62 53.77 20.60
CA SER A 175 -10.44 53.69 21.44
C SER A 175 -9.42 54.70 20.93
N SER A 176 -8.96 55.61 21.78
CA SER A 176 -8.11 56.76 21.42
C SER A 176 -6.70 56.37 20.92
N GLY A 177 -6.59 55.75 19.75
CA GLY A 177 -5.34 55.55 19.00
C GLY A 177 -4.38 54.48 19.52
N ARG A 178 -4.79 53.59 20.43
CA ARG A 178 -3.99 52.40 20.79
C ARG A 178 -4.51 51.20 19.99
N GLY A 179 -4.05 51.10 18.74
CA GLY A 179 -4.49 50.08 17.80
C GLY A 179 -4.44 48.65 18.38
N VAL A 180 -5.41 47.84 18.00
CA VAL A 180 -5.48 46.43 18.39
C VAL A 180 -4.33 45.66 17.71
N GLN A 181 -3.39 45.15 18.48
CA GLN A 181 -2.28 44.34 17.98
C GLN A 181 -2.80 42.99 17.47
N TRP A 182 -2.51 42.67 16.20
CA TRP A 182 -2.96 41.45 15.55
C TRP A 182 -2.27 40.25 16.21
N GLY A 183 -2.99 39.53 17.08
CA GLY A 183 -2.49 38.35 17.80
C GLY A 183 -2.86 38.28 19.28
N SER A 184 -3.36 39.36 19.90
CA SER A 184 -3.82 39.33 21.29
C SER A 184 -5.34 39.44 21.37
N TRP A 185 -6.01 38.37 21.79
CA TRP A 185 -7.32 38.51 22.42
C TRP A 185 -7.05 38.88 23.89
N GLY A 186 -7.69 39.95 24.36
CA GLY A 186 -7.22 40.77 25.49
C GLY A 186 -6.94 40.06 26.82
N THR A 187 -6.04 40.66 27.59
CA THR A 187 -5.78 40.40 29.01
C THR A 187 -6.78 41.14 29.88
N LEU A 188 -7.33 40.46 30.89
CA LEU A 188 -7.82 41.06 32.13
C LEU A 188 -6.69 40.94 33.16
N ASP A 189 -6.66 41.86 34.13
CA ASP A 189 -5.56 42.20 35.05
C ASP A 189 -5.05 41.08 36.01
N ASP A 190 -4.93 39.82 35.59
CA ASP A 190 -4.22 38.77 36.35
C ASP A 190 -3.72 37.60 35.48
N GLY A 191 -3.11 37.89 34.32
CA GLY A 191 -2.24 36.90 33.64
C GLY A 191 -2.29 36.90 32.12
N GLU A 192 -1.11 36.93 31.52
CA GLU A 192 -0.87 36.83 30.07
C GLU A 192 -1.09 35.39 29.59
N VAL A 193 -2.08 35.15 28.74
CA VAL A 193 -2.26 33.84 28.07
C VAL A 193 -1.47 33.86 26.76
N VAL A 194 -0.20 33.47 26.85
CA VAL A 194 0.59 33.08 25.69
C VAL A 194 0.20 31.63 25.33
N ILE A 195 -0.49 31.42 24.20
CA ILE A 195 -0.62 30.07 23.62
C ILE A 195 0.70 29.74 22.91
N SER A 196 1.73 29.44 23.71
CA SER A 196 2.90 28.71 23.26
C SER A 196 2.62 27.21 23.37
N PRO A 197 3.05 26.37 22.42
CA PRO A 197 2.72 24.94 22.36
C PRO A 197 3.50 24.07 23.39
N THR A 198 3.92 24.63 24.53
CA THR A 198 4.94 23.99 25.41
C THR A 198 4.55 23.93 26.90
N GLY A 199 3.27 24.05 27.26
CA GLY A 199 2.88 24.25 28.67
C GLY A 199 2.20 23.09 29.40
N ILE A 200 1.80 22.00 28.73
CA ILE A 200 1.07 20.90 29.40
C ILE A 200 1.73 19.58 29.00
N GLU A 201 2.80 19.27 29.70
CA GLU A 201 3.58 18.03 29.59
C GLU A 201 2.91 16.93 30.43
N GLY A 202 1.89 16.28 29.88
CA GLY A 202 1.36 15.03 30.38
C GLY A 202 1.64 13.90 29.37
N PRO A 203 2.28 12.77 29.75
CA PRO A 203 2.46 11.65 28.84
C PRO A 203 1.11 10.98 28.52
N THR A 204 0.58 11.22 27.32
CA THR A 204 -0.60 10.51 26.80
C THR A 204 -0.32 9.01 26.78
N LYS A 205 -1.12 8.23 27.51
CA LYS A 205 -0.97 6.78 27.57
C LYS A 205 -1.24 6.16 26.18
N LEU A 206 -0.26 5.39 25.75
CA LEU A 206 -0.35 4.14 25.02
C LEU A 206 -0.78 4.04 23.55
N LEU A 207 -1.54 4.96 22.94
CA LEU A 207 -1.87 4.82 21.51
C LEU A 207 -1.38 6.03 20.71
N GLY A 208 -0.54 5.79 19.70
CA GLY A 208 -0.43 6.72 18.57
C GLY A 208 0.89 7.45 18.38
N SER A 209 1.62 7.83 19.43
CA SER A 209 2.81 8.67 19.26
C SER A 209 4.09 7.92 19.63
N ILE A 210 4.82 7.45 18.62
CA ILE A 210 6.22 6.99 18.79
C ILE A 210 7.04 8.07 19.49
N ASP A 211 6.75 9.35 19.24
CA ASP A 211 7.40 10.46 19.94
C ASP A 211 7.05 10.49 21.44
N ALA A 212 5.81 10.19 21.83
CA ALA A 212 5.44 10.09 23.25
C ALA A 212 6.09 8.88 23.92
N ALA A 213 6.16 7.73 23.24
CA ALA A 213 6.83 6.53 23.75
C ALA A 213 8.36 6.74 23.87
N ARG A 214 9.00 7.29 22.82
CA ARG A 214 10.44 7.62 22.83
C ARG A 214 10.77 8.72 23.83
N ARG A 215 9.92 9.75 23.97
CA ARG A 215 10.11 10.79 25.00
C ARG A 215 9.93 10.22 26.39
N LYS A 216 8.97 9.32 26.62
CA LYS A 216 8.81 8.65 27.92
C LYS A 216 10.05 7.81 28.25
N GLU A 217 10.58 7.06 27.30
CA GLU A 217 11.81 6.29 27.49
C GLU A 217 13.02 7.21 27.74
N GLN A 218 13.12 8.32 27.00
CA GLN A 218 14.17 9.31 27.20
C GLN A 218 14.06 10.00 28.57
N LEU A 219 12.86 10.40 28.98
CA LEU A 219 12.59 10.96 30.31
C LEU A 219 12.92 9.95 31.41
N LEU A 220 12.56 8.67 31.26
CA LEU A 220 12.92 7.61 32.21
C LEU A 220 14.43 7.39 32.30
N ARG A 221 15.17 7.55 31.20
CA ARG A 221 16.64 7.48 31.18
C ARG A 221 17.28 8.73 31.80
N ASP A 222 16.71 9.90 31.57
CA ASP A 222 17.23 11.18 32.07
C ASP A 222 16.90 11.40 33.57
N SER A 223 15.86 10.72 34.10
CA SER A 223 15.43 10.80 35.51
C SER A 223 16.23 9.92 36.47
N GLY A 224 17.48 9.56 36.11
CA GLY A 224 18.36 8.76 36.95
C GLY A 224 18.55 9.39 38.34
N ASP A 225 17.94 8.77 39.35
CA ASP A 225 18.06 9.04 40.79
C ASP A 225 17.75 10.47 41.26
N GLY A 226 16.46 10.86 41.28
CA GLY A 226 16.04 11.96 42.17
C GLY A 226 14.66 12.55 41.92
N PHE A 227 13.72 12.23 42.83
CA PHE A 227 12.54 13.03 43.18
C PHE A 227 11.55 13.39 42.04
N ILE A 228 10.51 12.57 41.87
CA ILE A 228 9.32 12.87 41.05
C ILE A 228 8.08 12.84 41.96
N ASP A 229 7.96 13.81 42.88
CA ASP A 229 6.76 13.95 43.74
C ASP A 229 5.85 15.11 43.31
N ASP A 230 6.29 15.97 42.37
CA ASP A 230 5.55 17.16 41.91
C ASP A 230 5.11 17.10 40.43
N MET A 231 4.95 15.91 39.85
CA MET A 231 4.32 15.83 38.52
C MET A 231 2.83 16.16 38.62
N PRO A 232 2.31 17.14 37.86
CA PRO A 232 0.90 17.48 37.87
C PRO A 232 0.06 16.24 37.55
N ALA A 233 -1.00 16.02 38.32
CA ALA A 233 -1.92 14.90 38.15
C ALA A 233 -2.29 14.75 36.66
N LEU A 234 -1.82 13.66 36.06
CA LEU A 234 -2.13 13.31 34.68
C LEU A 234 -3.66 13.32 34.53
N VAL A 235 -4.16 14.28 33.77
CA VAL A 235 -5.54 14.26 33.31
C VAL A 235 -5.70 12.94 32.55
N ASN A 236 -6.51 12.02 33.08
CA ASN A 236 -6.83 10.76 32.41
C ASN A 236 -7.56 11.09 31.11
N THR A 237 -6.80 11.23 30.03
CA THR A 237 -7.36 11.25 28.68
C THR A 237 -7.80 9.83 28.37
N GLU A 238 -9.11 9.60 28.27
CA GLU A 238 -9.67 8.34 27.77
C GLU A 238 -8.97 7.95 26.46
N ASN A 239 -8.61 6.69 26.33
CA ASN A 239 -8.04 6.19 25.08
C ASN A 239 -9.19 6.06 24.07
N ARG A 240 -9.14 6.81 22.97
CA ARG A 240 -10.24 6.84 22.01
C ARG A 240 -9.77 6.38 20.64
N VAL A 241 -10.52 5.44 20.05
CA VAL A 241 -10.30 4.94 18.69
C VAL A 241 -11.53 5.25 17.85
N LEU A 242 -11.33 5.96 16.76
CA LEU A 242 -12.39 6.31 15.81
C LEU A 242 -12.41 5.27 14.69
N VAL A 243 -13.54 4.62 14.43
CA VAL A 243 -13.70 3.66 13.33
C VAL A 243 -14.66 4.23 12.30
N ILE A 244 -14.25 4.29 11.04
CA ILE A 244 -15.04 4.80 9.92
C ILE A 244 -15.32 3.66 8.95
N VAL A 245 -16.57 3.19 8.94
CA VAL A 245 -16.99 1.99 8.21
C VAL A 245 -18.48 2.08 7.84
N ASP A 246 -18.81 1.58 6.66
CA ASP A 246 -20.18 1.32 6.22
C ASP A 246 -20.46 -0.18 6.35
N GLU A 247 -21.04 -0.56 7.50
CA GLU A 247 -21.31 -1.96 7.87
C GLU A 247 -22.13 -2.73 6.82
N ASN A 248 -22.85 -2.03 5.93
CA ASN A 248 -23.68 -2.64 4.90
C ASN A 248 -22.90 -3.02 3.64
N LYS A 249 -21.74 -2.39 3.39
CA LYS A 249 -20.97 -2.58 2.14
C LYS A 249 -19.95 -3.68 2.24
N ASP A 250 -19.37 -3.89 3.43
CA ASP A 250 -18.19 -4.73 3.59
C ASP A 250 -18.48 -5.96 4.45
N LYS A 251 -18.55 -7.12 3.79
CA LYS A 251 -18.81 -8.41 4.43
C LYS A 251 -17.60 -8.75 5.31
N GLY A 252 -17.82 -8.97 6.60
CA GLY A 252 -16.76 -9.29 7.56
C GLY A 252 -16.24 -8.11 8.37
N SER A 253 -16.38 -6.87 7.88
CA SER A 253 -15.91 -5.66 8.59
C SER A 253 -16.49 -5.56 10.01
N LYS A 254 -17.79 -5.82 10.16
CA LYS A 254 -18.48 -5.82 11.45
C LYS A 254 -17.86 -6.81 12.45
N GLN A 255 -17.58 -8.04 12.01
CA GLN A 255 -17.02 -9.08 12.87
C GLN A 255 -15.57 -8.76 13.26
N VAL A 256 -14.78 -8.22 12.33
CA VAL A 256 -13.43 -7.74 12.63
C VAL A 256 -13.46 -6.60 13.64
N ILE A 257 -14.40 -5.65 13.53
CA ILE A 257 -14.54 -4.54 14.48
C ILE A 257 -14.99 -5.03 15.85
N GLU A 258 -15.96 -5.95 15.91
CA GLU A 258 -16.42 -6.56 17.17
C GLU A 258 -15.27 -7.28 17.87
N GLN A 259 -14.50 -8.08 17.14
CA GLN A 259 -13.35 -8.80 17.68
C GLN A 259 -12.21 -7.86 18.08
N LEU A 260 -11.89 -6.86 17.27
CA LEU A 260 -10.90 -5.84 17.60
C LEU A 260 -11.32 -5.06 18.85
N THR A 261 -12.62 -4.76 19.00
CA THR A 261 -13.18 -4.11 20.19
C THR A 261 -12.99 -4.97 21.44
N ALA A 262 -13.22 -6.28 21.34
CA ALA A 262 -12.98 -7.20 22.44
C ALA A 262 -11.49 -7.22 22.84
N LEU A 263 -10.59 -7.36 21.87
CA LEU A 263 -9.14 -7.38 22.10
C LEU A 263 -8.62 -6.06 22.69
N LEU A 264 -9.13 -4.91 22.24
CA LEU A 264 -8.74 -3.62 22.78
C LEU A 264 -9.19 -3.42 24.23
N LYS A 265 -10.40 -3.88 24.57
CA LYS A 265 -10.90 -3.82 25.95
C LYS A 265 -10.11 -4.73 26.89
N ASP A 266 -9.69 -5.88 26.40
CA ASP A 266 -8.84 -6.83 27.13
C ASP A 266 -7.44 -6.26 27.40
N VAL A 267 -6.84 -5.60 26.41
CA VAL A 267 -5.48 -5.03 26.52
C VAL A 267 -5.42 -3.75 27.36
N PHE A 268 -6.42 -2.88 27.27
CA PHE A 268 -6.37 -1.52 27.82
C PHE A 268 -7.28 -1.31 29.04
N ASP A 269 -7.67 -2.37 29.74
CA ASP A 269 -8.41 -2.33 31.02
C ASP A 269 -9.67 -1.43 31.00
N SER A 270 -10.61 -1.69 30.07
CA SER A 270 -11.92 -1.02 29.92
C SER A 270 -11.94 0.50 29.65
N ASP A 271 -10.82 1.22 29.82
CA ASP A 271 -10.72 2.67 29.63
C ASP A 271 -10.63 3.12 28.15
N ILE A 272 -10.93 2.20 27.22
CA ILE A 272 -10.93 2.48 25.78
C ILE A 272 -12.34 2.72 25.24
N SER A 273 -12.55 3.89 24.65
CA SER A 273 -13.75 4.20 23.88
C SER A 273 -13.51 3.93 22.40
N ILE A 274 -14.42 3.19 21.77
CA ILE A 274 -14.39 2.92 20.34
C ILE A 274 -15.67 3.47 19.74
N GLU A 275 -15.53 4.44 18.86
CA GLU A 275 -16.67 5.12 18.25
C GLU A 275 -16.71 4.79 16.75
N THR A 276 -17.82 4.18 16.31
CA THR A 276 -18.01 3.78 14.92
C THR A 276 -18.91 4.76 14.19
N TYR A 277 -18.48 5.24 13.03
CA TYR A 277 -19.21 6.17 12.18
C TYR A 277 -19.28 5.69 10.74
N SER A 278 -20.42 5.89 10.09
CA SER A 278 -20.51 5.75 8.64
C SER A 278 -19.80 6.93 7.95
N PRO A 279 -19.11 6.73 6.80
CA PRO A 279 -18.51 7.84 6.04
C PRO A 279 -19.50 8.95 5.66
N ALA A 280 -20.79 8.62 5.51
CA ALA A 280 -21.85 9.58 5.20
C ALA A 280 -22.39 10.33 6.44
N SER A 281 -22.08 9.83 7.65
CA SER A 281 -22.55 10.43 8.89
C SER A 281 -21.77 11.69 9.28
N ASN A 282 -22.31 12.44 10.24
CA ASN A 282 -21.65 13.64 10.74
C ASN A 282 -20.55 13.27 11.74
N ILE A 283 -19.35 12.96 11.21
CA ILE A 283 -18.16 12.67 12.03
C ILE A 283 -17.76 13.97 12.76
N PRO A 284 -17.57 13.93 14.09
CA PRO A 284 -17.17 15.10 14.86
C PRO A 284 -15.83 15.65 14.36
N MET A 285 -15.75 16.98 14.25
CA MET A 285 -14.50 17.65 13.91
C MET A 285 -13.41 17.28 14.93
N GLY A 286 -12.17 17.11 14.46
CA GLY A 286 -11.06 16.68 15.31
C GLY A 286 -11.12 15.22 15.75
N GLY A 287 -12.06 14.43 15.20
CA GLY A 287 -12.18 13.00 15.50
C GLY A 287 -12.50 12.70 16.96
N ASN A 288 -13.16 13.63 17.66
CA ASN A 288 -13.53 13.50 19.08
C ASN A 288 -12.36 13.12 20.01
N ASN A 289 -11.16 13.67 19.74
CA ASN A 289 -9.92 13.38 20.47
C ASN A 289 -9.44 11.93 20.33
N ALA A 290 -9.84 11.23 19.27
CA ALA A 290 -9.29 9.92 18.97
C ALA A 290 -7.78 9.99 18.75
N GLN A 291 -7.05 9.05 19.34
CA GLN A 291 -5.61 8.90 19.16
C GLN A 291 -5.29 8.28 17.80
N THR A 292 -6.12 7.30 17.41
CA THR A 292 -6.05 6.57 16.14
C THR A 292 -7.41 6.59 15.44
N ALA A 293 -7.39 6.77 14.12
CA ALA A 293 -8.57 6.58 13.27
C ALA A 293 -8.38 5.39 12.34
N ILE A 294 -9.30 4.43 12.37
CA ILE A 294 -9.37 3.27 11.48
C ILE A 294 -10.39 3.57 10.38
N VAL A 295 -10.02 3.41 9.13
CA VAL A 295 -10.87 3.69 7.97
C VAL A 295 -10.92 2.47 7.07
N PHE A 296 -12.11 1.98 6.74
CA PHE A 296 -12.30 0.92 5.76
C PHE A 296 -12.42 1.51 4.36
N ALA A 297 -11.46 1.22 3.49
CA ALA A 297 -11.43 1.74 2.12
C ALA A 297 -12.65 1.28 1.30
N SER A 298 -13.14 0.06 1.57
CA SER A 298 -14.38 -0.52 1.00
C SER A 298 -15.64 0.31 1.25
N SER A 299 -15.63 1.12 2.32
CA SER A 299 -16.75 1.96 2.73
C SER A 299 -16.79 3.30 1.99
N LEU A 300 -15.68 3.68 1.35
CA LEU A 300 -15.51 4.92 0.62
C LEU A 300 -15.81 4.70 -0.87
N ASN A 301 -16.34 5.74 -1.53
CA ASN A 301 -16.67 5.63 -2.95
C ASN A 301 -15.47 5.92 -3.85
N ASP A 302 -14.60 6.83 -3.41
CA ASP A 302 -13.49 7.38 -4.19
C ASP A 302 -12.48 8.14 -3.30
N ARG A 303 -11.41 8.63 -3.93
CA ARG A 303 -10.42 9.50 -3.31
C ARG A 303 -11.01 10.75 -2.63
N SER A 304 -12.00 11.40 -3.24
CA SER A 304 -12.58 12.62 -2.69
C SER A 304 -13.33 12.38 -1.38
N SER A 305 -13.97 11.22 -1.25
CA SER A 305 -14.61 10.78 -0.01
C SER A 305 -13.61 10.70 1.14
N LEU A 306 -12.42 10.12 0.91
CA LEU A 306 -11.36 10.06 1.91
C LEU A 306 -10.86 11.45 2.31
N GLU A 307 -10.57 12.30 1.32
CA GLU A 307 -10.09 13.67 1.55
C GLU A 307 -11.10 14.47 2.39
N ASN A 308 -12.40 14.33 2.11
CA ASN A 308 -13.48 14.97 2.87
C ASN A 308 -13.54 14.47 4.31
N VAL A 309 -13.51 13.14 4.52
CA VAL A 309 -13.52 12.53 5.85
C VAL A 309 -12.30 12.97 6.67
N LEU A 310 -11.09 12.83 6.10
CA LEU A 310 -9.86 13.24 6.77
C LEU A 310 -9.78 14.75 7.00
N SER A 311 -10.34 15.57 6.11
CA SER A 311 -10.42 17.02 6.32
C SER A 311 -11.25 17.39 7.57
N ARG A 312 -12.24 16.58 7.96
CA ARG A 312 -13.02 16.79 9.17
C ARG A 312 -12.31 16.23 10.40
N VAL A 313 -11.80 15.01 10.29
CA VAL A 313 -11.11 14.30 11.38
C VAL A 313 -9.81 15.00 11.78
N LEU A 314 -9.06 15.53 10.82
CA LEU A 314 -7.75 16.15 11.06
C LEU A 314 -7.81 17.67 11.34
N LYS A 315 -8.98 18.30 11.23
CA LYS A 315 -9.18 19.71 11.61
C LYS A 315 -9.16 19.81 13.13
N ARG A 316 -8.29 20.67 13.66
CA ARG A 316 -8.31 21.03 15.09
C ARG A 316 -9.65 21.68 15.41
N THR A 317 -10.29 21.23 16.48
CA THR A 317 -11.47 21.92 17.03
C THR A 317 -10.99 23.03 17.95
N ALA A 318 -11.54 24.23 17.75
CA ALA A 318 -11.36 25.31 18.70
C ALA A 318 -11.95 24.87 20.05
N PRO A 319 -11.31 25.25 21.18
CA PRO A 319 -11.85 24.96 22.50
C PRO A 319 -13.23 25.61 22.63
N VAL A 320 -14.28 24.81 22.84
CA VAL A 320 -15.63 25.32 23.08
C VAL A 320 -15.70 25.75 24.54
N ALA A 321 -15.82 27.06 24.79
CA ALA A 321 -16.12 27.71 26.07
C ALA A 321 -15.70 26.92 27.35
N GLY A 322 -14.39 26.69 27.52
CA GLY A 322 -13.81 26.03 28.69
C GLY A 322 -13.37 24.58 28.48
N GLY A 323 -13.69 23.95 27.34
CA GLY A 323 -13.17 22.62 26.97
C GLY A 323 -11.77 22.68 26.36
N MET A 324 -10.99 21.60 26.47
CA MET A 324 -9.71 21.48 25.76
C MET A 324 -9.92 21.48 24.25
N ALA A 325 -9.01 22.14 23.52
CA ALA A 325 -8.97 22.08 22.06
C ALA A 325 -8.78 20.64 21.62
N GLY A 326 -9.59 20.17 20.69
CA GLY A 326 -9.53 18.76 20.33
C GLY A 326 -8.27 18.44 19.54
N THR A 327 -7.58 17.38 19.94
CA THR A 327 -6.37 16.91 19.28
C THR A 327 -6.75 15.94 18.17
N PRO A 328 -6.41 16.25 16.89
CA PRO A 328 -6.66 15.31 15.81
C PRO A 328 -5.84 14.03 16.01
N PRO A 329 -6.29 12.89 15.42
CA PRO A 329 -5.55 11.64 15.51
C PRO A 329 -4.14 11.79 14.93
N SER A 330 -3.20 11.14 15.60
CA SER A 330 -1.79 11.09 15.21
C SER A 330 -1.50 9.93 14.25
N HIS A 331 -2.39 8.94 14.23
CA HIS A 331 -2.28 7.74 13.41
C HIS A 331 -3.58 7.47 12.66
N VAL A 332 -3.48 7.18 11.36
CA VAL A 332 -4.59 6.67 10.56
C VAL A 332 -4.25 5.28 10.03
N VAL A 333 -5.08 4.30 10.36
CA VAL A 333 -5.00 2.94 9.83
C VAL A 333 -6.06 2.78 8.73
N LEU A 334 -5.63 2.56 7.50
CA LEU A 334 -6.52 2.28 6.37
C LEU A 334 -6.56 0.78 6.13
N ILE A 335 -7.75 0.20 6.23
CA ILE A 335 -8.00 -1.20 5.90
C ILE A 335 -8.38 -1.25 4.42
N SER A 336 -7.56 -1.95 3.63
CA SER A 336 -7.69 -2.08 2.19
C SER A 336 -7.82 -3.55 1.79
N SER A 337 -8.20 -3.80 0.54
CA SER A 337 -8.27 -5.14 -0.04
C SER A 337 -6.94 -5.56 -0.67
N LEU A 338 -6.66 -6.86 -0.75
CA LEU A 338 -5.60 -7.39 -1.60
C LEU A 338 -5.83 -7.05 -3.08
N GLY A 339 -4.75 -7.03 -3.86
CA GLY A 339 -4.78 -6.88 -5.31
C GLY A 339 -4.69 -5.43 -5.83
N THR A 340 -4.69 -4.42 -4.97
CA THR A 340 -4.68 -3.00 -5.36
C THR A 340 -3.38 -2.56 -6.03
N GLU A 341 -2.25 -3.23 -5.83
CA GLU A 341 -1.01 -2.97 -6.58
C GLU A 341 -0.85 -3.90 -7.79
N ARG A 342 -1.65 -4.96 -7.86
CA ARG A 342 -1.57 -6.03 -8.85
C ARG A 342 -2.74 -6.03 -9.82
N THR A 343 -3.38 -4.87 -10.03
CA THR A 343 -4.55 -4.72 -10.90
C THR A 343 -4.32 -5.15 -12.36
N ASN A 344 -3.07 -5.26 -12.81
CA ASN A 344 -2.71 -5.75 -14.14
C ASN A 344 -2.44 -7.27 -14.21
N LYS A 345 -2.49 -7.99 -13.07
CA LYS A 345 -2.22 -9.43 -13.00
C LYS A 345 -3.52 -10.19 -12.76
N MET A 346 -3.67 -11.36 -13.38
CA MET A 346 -4.77 -12.28 -13.06
C MET A 346 -4.60 -12.80 -11.62
N PRO A 347 -5.69 -12.98 -10.84
CA PRO A 347 -7.10 -12.78 -11.20
C PRO A 347 -7.61 -11.33 -11.05
N TYR A 348 -6.80 -10.43 -10.50
CA TYR A 348 -7.19 -9.06 -10.16
C TYR A 348 -7.55 -8.17 -11.35
N SER A 349 -6.95 -8.41 -12.51
CA SER A 349 -7.30 -7.70 -13.74
C SER A 349 -8.76 -7.92 -14.15
N MET A 350 -9.30 -9.13 -13.97
CA MET A 350 -10.72 -9.40 -14.24
C MET A 350 -11.63 -8.69 -13.24
N GLN A 351 -11.30 -8.76 -11.94
CA GLN A 351 -12.07 -8.05 -10.91
C GLN A 351 -12.10 -6.54 -11.17
N ASN A 352 -10.99 -5.98 -11.68
CA ASN A 352 -10.87 -4.57 -11.96
C ASN A 352 -11.59 -4.15 -13.27
N LEU A 353 -11.67 -5.03 -14.27
CA LEU A 353 -12.44 -4.80 -15.51
C LEU A 353 -13.93 -4.56 -15.23
N PHE A 354 -14.51 -5.22 -14.23
CA PHE A 354 -15.92 -5.08 -13.85
C PHE A 354 -16.15 -3.94 -12.84
N GLY A 355 -15.64 -2.73 -13.13
CA GLY A 355 -16.05 -1.51 -12.42
C GLY A 355 -14.93 -0.70 -11.75
N GLY A 356 -13.66 -1.02 -12.02
CA GLY A 356 -12.50 -0.24 -11.54
C GLY A 356 -12.40 -0.16 -10.02
N LYS A 357 -12.99 -1.13 -9.29
CA LYS A 357 -13.10 -1.07 -7.83
C LYS A 357 -11.73 -1.04 -7.16
N LEU A 358 -10.80 -1.88 -7.62
CA LEU A 358 -9.44 -1.95 -7.06
C LEU A 358 -8.63 -0.69 -7.37
N ASP A 359 -8.78 -0.11 -8.56
CA ASP A 359 -8.11 1.16 -8.89
C ASP A 359 -8.63 2.31 -8.01
N LYS A 360 -9.94 2.39 -7.75
CA LYS A 360 -10.50 3.40 -6.82
C LYS A 360 -9.96 3.23 -5.40
N VAL A 361 -9.84 1.99 -4.91
CA VAL A 361 -9.24 1.71 -3.61
C VAL A 361 -7.76 2.08 -3.60
N ARG A 362 -7.02 1.82 -4.68
CA ARG A 362 -5.64 2.26 -4.85
C ARG A 362 -5.50 3.78 -4.84
N GLU A 363 -6.42 4.51 -5.46
CA GLU A 363 -6.44 5.99 -5.41
C GLU A 363 -6.67 6.51 -3.98
N ILE A 364 -7.52 5.84 -3.19
CA ILE A 364 -7.74 6.13 -1.78
C ILE A 364 -6.45 5.89 -0.98
N GLU A 365 -5.76 4.78 -1.20
CA GLU A 365 -4.45 4.49 -0.58
C GLU A 365 -3.44 5.61 -0.87
N LEU A 366 -3.28 5.98 -2.14
CA LEU A 366 -2.36 7.04 -2.57
C LEU A 366 -2.75 8.41 -2.00
N ALA A 367 -4.04 8.70 -1.86
CA ALA A 367 -4.53 9.92 -1.25
C ALA A 367 -4.14 10.01 0.23
N LEU A 368 -4.26 8.93 1.00
CA LEU A 368 -3.81 8.90 2.39
C LEU A 368 -2.31 9.18 2.51
N VAL A 369 -1.50 8.52 1.68
CA VAL A 369 -0.03 8.73 1.65
C VAL A 369 0.33 10.17 1.27
N SER A 370 -0.42 10.75 0.32
CA SER A 370 -0.23 12.14 -0.09
C SER A 370 -0.59 13.12 1.03
N ILE A 371 -1.71 12.90 1.73
CA ILE A 371 -2.16 13.73 2.84
C ILE A 371 -1.16 13.68 3.99
N SER A 372 -0.69 12.49 4.37
CA SER A 372 0.26 12.31 5.47
C SER A 372 1.60 12.99 5.19
N ARG A 373 2.15 12.80 3.98
CA ARG A 373 3.42 13.43 3.55
C ARG A 373 3.30 14.92 3.26
N GLY A 374 2.13 15.39 2.84
CA GLY A 374 1.88 16.80 2.52
C GLY A 374 1.79 17.72 3.74
N ARG A 375 1.72 17.18 4.96
CA ARG A 375 1.61 17.99 6.17
C ARG A 375 2.94 18.70 6.46
N LYS A 376 2.86 20.04 6.62
CA LYS A 376 4.02 20.86 6.94
C LYS A 376 4.46 20.62 8.39
N GLN A 377 5.68 20.13 8.57
CA GLN A 377 6.31 19.97 9.88
C GLN A 377 6.29 21.31 10.65
N GLY A 378 5.82 21.28 11.89
CA GLY A 378 5.73 22.45 12.78
C GLY A 378 4.43 23.26 12.70
N THR A 379 3.72 23.27 11.57
CA THR A 379 2.40 23.93 11.47
C THR A 379 1.25 22.97 11.77
N GLN A 380 1.38 21.73 11.31
CA GLN A 380 0.37 20.70 11.48
C GLN A 380 0.93 19.57 12.34
N THR A 381 0.05 18.91 13.08
CA THR A 381 0.40 17.68 13.80
C THR A 381 0.87 16.65 12.76
N PRO A 382 2.04 16.01 12.96
CA PRO A 382 2.48 14.93 12.08
C PRO A 382 1.43 13.83 12.09
N LEU A 383 1.24 13.19 10.93
CA LEU A 383 0.26 12.13 10.76
C LEU A 383 0.97 10.89 10.25
N ASP A 384 1.04 9.87 11.09
CA ASP A 384 1.44 8.55 10.66
C ASP A 384 0.28 7.87 9.95
N TYR A 385 0.60 7.06 8.95
CA TYR A 385 -0.38 6.20 8.29
C TYR A 385 0.05 4.74 8.35
N THR A 386 -0.90 3.81 8.34
CA THR A 386 -0.64 2.39 8.10
C THR A 386 -1.71 1.88 7.15
N ILE A 387 -1.31 1.26 6.05
CA ILE A 387 -2.24 0.61 5.12
C ILE A 387 -2.15 -0.88 5.34
N VAL A 388 -3.24 -1.51 5.79
CA VAL A 388 -3.34 -2.95 6.04
C VAL A 388 -4.23 -3.55 4.96
N LYS A 389 -3.64 -4.32 4.05
CA LYS A 389 -4.33 -5.06 2.99
C LYS A 389 -4.69 -6.44 3.51
N LEU A 390 -5.96 -6.62 3.84
CA LEU A 390 -6.46 -7.90 4.36
C LEU A 390 -6.91 -8.78 3.20
N GLY A 391 -6.65 -10.08 3.33
CA GLY A 391 -7.31 -11.10 2.51
C GLY A 391 -8.82 -11.08 2.64
N ASP A 392 -9.50 -11.90 1.85
CA ASP A 392 -10.94 -12.02 1.94
C ASP A 392 -11.32 -12.54 3.35
N ILE A 393 -12.13 -11.76 4.07
CA ILE A 393 -12.43 -12.04 5.48
C ILE A 393 -13.38 -13.22 5.58
N VAL A 394 -13.00 -14.21 6.38
CA VAL A 394 -13.72 -15.48 6.57
C VAL A 394 -14.00 -15.73 8.04
N ASN A 395 -15.20 -16.23 8.33
CA ASN A 395 -15.72 -16.36 9.70
C ASN A 395 -15.13 -17.53 10.49
N SER A 396 -14.48 -18.47 9.82
CA SER A 396 -13.90 -19.67 10.41
C SER A 396 -12.39 -19.49 10.57
N ASP A 397 -11.88 -19.35 11.78
CA ASP A 397 -10.43 -19.34 11.99
C ASP A 397 -9.81 -20.76 11.94
N GLY A 398 -10.62 -21.82 11.99
CA GLY A 398 -10.16 -23.19 12.29
C GLY A 398 -9.83 -24.11 11.11
N ASP A 399 -10.26 -23.80 9.88
CA ASP A 399 -10.17 -24.76 8.76
C ASP A 399 -9.03 -24.47 7.77
N TYR A 400 -8.23 -23.42 8.02
CA TYR A 400 -7.13 -23.05 7.14
C TYR A 400 -5.82 -23.66 7.62
N GLU A 401 -5.13 -24.37 6.74
CA GLU A 401 -3.79 -24.93 7.00
C GLU A 401 -2.69 -23.86 7.09
N ALA A 402 -2.97 -22.62 6.68
CA ALA A 402 -1.96 -21.58 6.57
C ALA A 402 -1.95 -20.65 7.79
N ASP A 403 -0.86 -20.68 8.54
CA ASP A 403 -0.55 -19.68 9.57
C ASP A 403 -0.62 -18.25 9.02
N VAL A 404 -1.02 -17.31 9.89
CA VAL A 404 -1.01 -15.88 9.57
C VAL A 404 0.36 -15.43 9.07
N LYS A 405 0.37 -14.80 7.89
CA LYS A 405 1.56 -14.24 7.24
C LYS A 405 1.38 -12.75 7.03
N ILE A 406 2.43 -11.99 7.29
CA ILE A 406 2.50 -10.55 7.02
C ILE A 406 3.66 -10.28 6.05
N LEU A 407 3.37 -9.59 4.95
CA LEU A 407 4.38 -9.16 3.99
C LEU A 407 4.23 -7.67 3.64
N PRO A 408 5.32 -6.97 3.26
CA PRO A 408 5.24 -5.59 2.83
C PRO A 408 4.56 -5.46 1.45
N GLY A 409 3.75 -4.40 1.29
CA GLY A 409 3.02 -4.10 0.05
C GLY A 409 1.80 -5.01 -0.14
N ASP A 410 1.59 -5.46 -1.37
CA ASP A 410 0.48 -6.33 -1.77
C ASP A 410 1.02 -7.57 -2.49
N LYS A 411 1.57 -8.51 -1.69
CA LYS A 411 2.26 -9.72 -2.19
C LYS A 411 1.53 -11.02 -1.87
N LEU A 412 0.66 -11.02 -0.87
CA LEU A 412 -0.08 -12.20 -0.42
C LEU A 412 -1.38 -12.35 -1.21
N ASP A 413 -1.86 -13.57 -1.31
CA ASP A 413 -3.16 -13.94 -1.83
C ASP A 413 -3.88 -14.81 -0.80
N GLY A 414 -5.21 -14.88 -0.89
CA GLY A 414 -6.03 -15.76 -0.07
C GLY A 414 -6.91 -15.04 0.93
N GLU A 415 -7.40 -15.82 1.89
CA GLU A 415 -8.38 -15.43 2.89
C GLU A 415 -7.69 -15.09 4.21
N ILE A 416 -8.37 -14.34 5.09
CA ILE A 416 -7.90 -14.07 6.44
C ILE A 416 -9.01 -14.30 7.46
N GLY A 417 -8.70 -15.06 8.50
CA GLY A 417 -9.61 -15.29 9.62
C GLY A 417 -9.91 -14.00 10.39
N VAL A 418 -11.12 -13.85 10.92
CA VAL A 418 -11.54 -12.67 11.69
C VAL A 418 -10.61 -12.42 12.88
N ASN A 419 -10.20 -13.48 13.60
CA ASN A 419 -9.29 -13.33 14.73
C ASN A 419 -7.90 -12.90 14.30
N ALA A 420 -7.39 -13.46 13.19
CA ALA A 420 -6.10 -13.06 12.62
C ALA A 420 -6.13 -11.58 12.19
N ALA A 421 -7.15 -11.16 11.45
CA ALA A 421 -7.32 -9.77 11.01
C ALA A 421 -7.37 -8.79 12.19
N ALA A 422 -8.16 -9.08 13.22
CA ALA A 422 -8.27 -8.23 14.41
C ALA A 422 -6.94 -8.11 15.17
N ASN A 423 -6.20 -9.22 15.33
CA ASN A 423 -4.88 -9.20 15.96
C ASN A 423 -3.85 -8.42 15.13
N VAL A 424 -3.82 -8.59 13.81
CA VAL A 424 -2.94 -7.80 12.92
C VAL A 424 -3.21 -6.31 13.07
N LEU A 425 -4.49 -5.90 13.13
CA LEU A 425 -4.87 -4.50 13.33
C LEU A 425 -4.46 -3.97 14.71
N LEU A 426 -4.68 -4.74 15.77
CA LEU A 426 -4.23 -4.39 17.12
C LEU A 426 -2.71 -4.19 17.15
N GLN A 427 -1.96 -5.15 16.60
CA GLN A 427 -0.50 -5.11 16.53
C GLN A 427 -0.03 -3.89 15.74
N ALA A 428 -0.56 -3.67 14.54
CA ALA A 428 -0.20 -2.54 13.68
C ALA A 428 -0.51 -1.17 14.32
N MET A 429 -1.58 -1.08 15.11
CA MET A 429 -2.00 0.16 15.76
C MET A 429 -1.21 0.45 17.04
N ALA A 430 -1.14 -0.52 17.94
CA ALA A 430 -0.72 -0.32 19.32
C ALA A 430 0.74 -0.68 19.58
N TYR A 431 1.20 -1.80 19.03
CA TYR A 431 2.46 -2.41 19.46
C TYR A 431 3.60 -2.24 18.46
N GLN A 432 3.30 -2.22 17.17
CA GLN A 432 4.30 -2.39 16.13
C GLN A 432 4.71 -1.04 15.51
N PRO A 433 5.87 -0.47 15.91
CA PRO A 433 6.35 0.79 15.32
C PRO A 433 6.68 0.64 13.84
N TYR A 434 7.07 -0.56 13.40
CA TYR A 434 7.38 -0.84 11.99
C TYR A 434 6.16 -0.77 11.08
N ALA A 435 4.94 -0.88 11.62
CA ALA A 435 3.72 -0.69 10.85
C ALA A 435 3.48 0.79 10.48
N ARG A 436 4.11 1.75 11.18
CA ARG A 436 3.92 3.18 10.90
C ARG A 436 4.58 3.59 9.59
N ASN A 437 3.85 4.41 8.83
CA ASN A 437 4.19 4.88 7.49
C ASN A 437 4.51 3.74 6.51
N SER A 438 3.84 2.60 6.69
CA SER A 438 4.03 1.39 5.90
C SER A 438 2.72 0.91 5.26
N THR A 439 2.89 0.12 4.21
CA THR A 439 1.82 -0.67 3.59
C THR A 439 2.18 -2.14 3.79
N LEU A 440 1.27 -2.92 4.35
CA LEU A 440 1.43 -4.34 4.62
C LEU A 440 0.22 -5.11 4.11
N CYS A 441 0.42 -6.37 3.77
CA CYS A 441 -0.65 -7.32 3.48
C CYS A 441 -0.62 -8.45 4.49
N ALA A 442 -1.80 -8.97 4.83
CA ALA A 442 -1.96 -10.10 5.75
C ALA A 442 -3.00 -11.10 5.24
N ALA A 443 -2.67 -12.38 5.34
CA ALA A 443 -3.52 -13.52 4.98
C ALA A 443 -3.22 -14.71 5.91
N GLY A 444 -4.12 -15.70 5.96
CA GLY A 444 -4.04 -16.88 6.81
C GLY A 444 -4.93 -16.82 8.05
N SER A 445 -4.83 -17.81 8.93
CA SER A 445 -5.59 -17.88 10.17
C SER A 445 -4.67 -17.91 11.39
N MET A 446 -5.27 -17.65 12.56
CA MET A 446 -4.61 -17.86 13.85
C MET A 446 -4.95 -19.28 14.34
N PRO A 447 -3.98 -20.00 14.94
CA PRO A 447 -4.28 -21.28 15.56
C PRO A 447 -5.31 -21.11 16.69
N ALA A 448 -6.33 -21.99 16.73
CA ALA A 448 -7.45 -21.88 17.66
C ALA A 448 -7.03 -21.82 19.14
N ASP A 449 -5.94 -22.50 19.49
CA ASP A 449 -5.50 -22.71 20.88
C ASP A 449 -4.22 -21.94 21.24
N SER A 450 -3.70 -21.06 20.38
CA SER A 450 -2.41 -20.41 20.64
C SER A 450 -2.40 -18.95 20.22
N ALA A 451 -2.43 -18.08 21.22
CA ALA A 451 -2.02 -16.69 21.03
C ALA A 451 -0.53 -16.68 20.65
N LEU A 452 -0.22 -16.12 19.47
CA LEU A 452 1.16 -15.82 19.10
C LEU A 452 1.76 -14.89 20.14
N ASP A 453 2.96 -15.22 20.60
CA ASP A 453 3.67 -14.40 21.57
C ASP A 453 4.13 -13.07 20.95
N ALA A 454 4.51 -12.13 21.81
CA ALA A 454 4.99 -10.82 21.36
C ALA A 454 6.22 -10.95 20.43
N ALA A 455 7.09 -11.93 20.69
CA ALA A 455 8.29 -12.16 19.89
C ALA A 455 7.94 -12.60 18.45
N ALA A 456 6.98 -13.49 18.26
CA ALA A 456 6.50 -13.90 16.95
C ALA A 456 5.87 -12.73 16.19
N TRP A 457 5.04 -11.91 16.85
CA TRP A 457 4.48 -10.71 16.23
C TRP A 457 5.55 -9.72 15.80
N ASN A 458 6.48 -9.40 16.70
CA ASN A 458 7.61 -8.54 16.39
C ASN A 458 8.37 -9.06 15.16
N ASP A 459 8.58 -10.38 15.09
CA ASP A 459 9.28 -11.01 13.98
C ASP A 459 8.56 -10.90 12.63
N MET A 460 7.23 -11.08 12.63
CA MET A 460 6.39 -10.92 11.46
C MET A 460 6.42 -9.47 10.96
N PHE A 461 6.34 -8.48 11.87
CA PHE A 461 6.34 -7.06 11.52
C PHE A 461 7.73 -6.50 11.18
N LEU A 462 8.82 -7.19 11.52
CA LEU A 462 10.18 -6.80 11.12
C LEU A 462 10.35 -6.71 9.59
N CYS A 463 9.48 -7.36 8.80
CA CYS A 463 9.48 -7.25 7.34
C CYS A 463 9.12 -5.86 6.80
N LEU A 464 8.53 -5.02 7.66
CA LEU A 464 8.20 -3.63 7.35
C LEU A 464 9.36 -2.68 7.72
N SER A 465 10.35 -3.15 8.48
CA SER A 465 11.50 -2.37 8.94
C SER A 465 12.50 -2.11 7.80
N GLY A 466 12.21 -1.09 7.00
CA GLY A 466 12.83 -0.88 5.69
C GLY A 466 12.25 -1.88 4.69
N PRO A 467 12.07 -1.52 3.40
CA PRO A 467 11.52 -2.44 2.40
C PRO A 467 12.34 -3.73 2.37
N GLU A 468 11.80 -4.80 2.94
CA GLU A 468 12.44 -6.11 2.96
C GLU A 468 12.41 -6.69 1.55
N LEU A 469 13.59 -7.07 1.06
CA LEU A 469 13.79 -7.63 -0.27
C LEU A 469 13.85 -9.16 -0.22
N LEU A 470 14.41 -9.72 0.85
CA LEU A 470 14.66 -11.15 0.99
C LEU A 470 14.74 -11.54 2.46
N ARG A 471 14.18 -12.71 2.80
CA ARG A 471 14.37 -13.40 4.08
C ARG A 471 14.62 -14.87 3.79
N ILE A 472 15.68 -15.41 4.38
CA ILE A 472 16.08 -16.83 4.25
C ILE A 472 16.39 -17.35 5.64
N GLU A 473 15.70 -18.42 6.03
CA GLU A 473 16.03 -19.16 7.24
C GLU A 473 17.27 -20.03 6.96
N ALA A 474 18.33 -19.82 7.75
CA ALA A 474 19.61 -20.53 7.62
C ALA A 474 19.76 -21.68 8.62
N GLY A 475 18.66 -22.05 9.29
CA GLY A 475 18.55 -23.15 10.24
C GLY A 475 18.61 -22.73 11.72
N SER A 476 18.48 -23.71 12.61
CA SER A 476 18.52 -23.47 14.06
C SER A 476 19.96 -23.24 14.54
N GLY A 477 20.14 -22.16 15.30
CA GLY A 477 21.33 -21.88 16.06
C GLY A 477 21.43 -22.71 17.34
N THR A 478 22.53 -22.54 18.05
CA THR A 478 22.69 -23.05 19.42
C THR A 478 21.76 -22.30 20.39
N ASP A 479 21.26 -22.96 21.42
CA ASP A 479 20.31 -22.35 22.36
C ASP A 479 20.84 -21.04 22.94
N VAL A 480 19.99 -20.01 22.88
CA VAL A 480 20.33 -18.61 23.21
C VAL A 480 20.86 -18.45 24.64
N LYS A 481 20.52 -19.38 25.54
CA LYS A 481 20.81 -19.27 26.98
C LYS A 481 22.23 -19.66 27.36
N GLU A 482 22.97 -20.42 26.55
CA GLU A 482 24.23 -21.04 26.99
C GLU A 482 25.50 -20.61 26.23
N ALA A 483 25.39 -20.00 25.05
CA ALA A 483 26.57 -19.61 24.27
C ALA A 483 26.53 -18.14 23.84
N LEU A 484 27.42 -17.33 24.44
CA LEU A 484 27.73 -15.97 23.98
C LEU A 484 28.23 -15.94 22.52
N PHE A 485 28.71 -17.07 22.02
CA PHE A 485 29.24 -17.25 20.68
C PHE A 485 28.56 -18.43 20.01
N ASP A 486 27.74 -18.15 18.99
CA ASP A 486 27.18 -19.19 18.14
C ASP A 486 28.08 -19.37 16.91
N PRO A 487 28.82 -20.48 16.79
CA PRO A 487 29.77 -20.67 15.71
C PRO A 487 29.08 -20.73 14.34
N LYS A 488 27.80 -21.14 14.27
CA LYS A 488 27.06 -21.13 12.99
C LYS A 488 26.76 -19.70 12.56
N PHE A 489 26.36 -18.84 13.50
CA PHE A 489 26.09 -17.43 13.25
C PHE A 489 27.36 -16.70 12.78
N GLU A 490 28.49 -16.89 13.48
CA GLU A 490 29.76 -16.25 13.14
C GLU A 490 30.30 -16.71 11.78
N GLN A 491 30.24 -18.02 11.48
CA GLN A 491 30.67 -18.55 10.18
C GLN A 491 29.81 -18.01 9.03
N LEU A 492 28.50 -17.91 9.22
CA LEU A 492 27.60 -17.32 8.21
C LEU A 492 27.88 -15.83 8.03
N ALA A 493 28.13 -15.11 9.12
CA ALA A 493 28.46 -13.69 9.07
C ALA A 493 29.79 -13.43 8.35
N GLU A 494 30.81 -14.25 8.60
CA GLU A 494 32.10 -14.20 7.89
C GLU A 494 31.95 -14.56 6.41
N TYR A 495 31.16 -15.60 6.10
CA TYR A 495 30.86 -15.99 4.73
C TYR A 495 30.17 -14.87 3.94
N VAL A 496 29.11 -14.27 4.50
CA VAL A 496 28.40 -13.14 3.88
C VAL A 496 29.32 -11.91 3.77
N GLN A 497 30.25 -11.72 4.70
CA GLN A 497 31.27 -10.68 4.60
C GLN A 497 32.21 -10.91 3.42
N GLY A 498 32.78 -12.10 3.29
CA GLY A 498 33.61 -12.47 2.15
C GLY A 498 32.86 -12.32 0.82
N TRP A 499 31.63 -12.81 0.75
CA TRP A 499 30.74 -12.64 -0.41
C TRP A 499 30.54 -11.17 -0.77
N SER A 500 30.25 -10.31 0.22
CA SER A 500 29.99 -8.89 -0.04
C SER A 500 31.21 -8.15 -0.58
N THR A 501 32.43 -8.51 -0.15
CA THR A 501 33.65 -7.84 -0.62
C THR A 501 33.94 -8.05 -2.10
N GLN A 502 33.36 -9.09 -2.73
CA GLN A 502 33.46 -9.30 -4.18
C GLN A 502 32.81 -8.17 -4.99
N TYR A 503 31.95 -7.38 -4.35
CA TYR A 503 31.33 -6.21 -4.95
C TYR A 503 32.21 -4.95 -4.91
N GLU A 504 33.28 -4.93 -4.10
CA GLU A 504 34.25 -3.83 -4.10
C GLU A 504 35.34 -4.07 -5.16
N GLY A 505 35.53 -3.13 -6.07
CA GLY A 505 36.65 -3.13 -7.03
C GLY A 505 36.26 -3.47 -8.47
N ASP A 506 36.01 -4.75 -8.77
CA ASP A 506 35.80 -5.20 -10.16
C ASP A 506 34.31 -5.41 -10.50
N ARG A 507 33.78 -4.53 -11.35
CA ARG A 507 32.39 -4.63 -11.82
C ARG A 507 32.15 -5.80 -12.77
N LYS A 508 33.19 -6.31 -13.45
CA LYS A 508 33.02 -7.25 -14.56
C LYS A 508 32.53 -8.63 -14.10
N GLY A 509 32.78 -9.01 -12.84
CA GLY A 509 32.36 -10.31 -12.29
C GLY A 509 31.02 -10.31 -11.56
N THR A 510 30.51 -9.15 -11.15
CA THR A 510 29.36 -9.07 -10.21
C THR A 510 28.01 -8.96 -10.91
N GLY A 511 27.99 -8.62 -12.20
CA GLY A 511 26.77 -8.32 -12.96
C GLY A 511 26.14 -6.97 -12.63
N LEU A 512 26.76 -6.14 -11.77
CA LEU A 512 26.26 -4.81 -11.43
C LEU A 512 26.77 -3.75 -12.42
N THR A 513 25.83 -2.96 -12.94
CA THR A 513 26.14 -1.77 -13.75
C THR A 513 26.49 -0.55 -12.90
N THR A 514 26.00 -0.52 -11.66
CA THR A 514 26.19 0.57 -10.71
C THR A 514 27.39 0.30 -9.79
N PRO A 515 28.34 1.24 -9.61
CA PRO A 515 29.37 1.12 -8.59
C PRO A 515 28.76 1.04 -7.21
N VAL A 516 29.33 0.20 -6.38
CA VAL A 516 28.90 0.00 -5.00
C VAL A 516 30.05 0.20 -4.03
N LEU A 517 29.71 0.63 -2.83
CA LEU A 517 30.59 0.76 -1.69
C LEU A 517 30.09 -0.16 -0.60
N VAL A 518 30.94 -1.05 -0.12
CA VAL A 518 30.57 -2.00 0.93
C VAL A 518 31.01 -1.44 2.27
N ARG A 519 30.08 -1.40 3.23
CA ARG A 519 30.33 -0.90 4.58
C ARG A 519 29.74 -1.87 5.58
N ARG A 520 30.34 -1.99 6.75
CA ARG A 520 29.67 -2.70 7.85
C ARG A 520 28.36 -2.01 8.21
N SER A 521 27.32 -2.80 8.49
CA SER A 521 26.07 -2.28 9.03
C SER A 521 26.36 -1.58 10.35
N ARG A 522 25.61 -0.52 10.65
CA ARG A 522 25.70 0.14 11.94
C ARG A 522 25.13 -0.83 12.96
N LYS A 523 25.88 -1.10 14.04
CA LYS A 523 25.35 -1.84 15.18
C LYS A 523 24.11 -1.08 15.67
N PRO A 524 22.92 -1.69 15.66
CA PRO A 524 21.75 -1.08 16.30
C PRO A 524 22.07 -0.88 17.78
N SER A 525 21.48 0.12 18.40
CA SER A 525 21.50 0.21 19.85
C SER A 525 20.81 -1.03 20.43
N ALA A 526 21.27 -1.53 21.58
CA ALA A 526 20.77 -2.79 22.16
C ALA A 526 19.25 -2.78 22.44
N SER A 527 18.62 -1.60 22.49
CA SER A 527 17.18 -1.41 22.69
C SER A 527 16.36 -1.33 21.40
N GLU A 528 16.98 -1.34 20.21
CA GLU A 528 16.28 -0.98 18.96
C GLU A 528 15.56 -2.12 18.25
N ILE A 529 15.77 -3.40 18.63
CA ILE A 529 15.21 -4.51 17.85
C ILE A 529 14.67 -5.60 18.77
N ASP A 530 13.37 -5.54 18.99
CA ASP A 530 12.63 -6.60 19.66
C ASP A 530 12.62 -7.89 18.79
N GLY A 531 12.74 -9.06 19.43
CA GLY A 531 12.78 -10.37 18.76
C GLY A 531 14.13 -10.82 18.15
N VAL A 532 15.19 -10.01 18.17
CA VAL A 532 16.52 -10.38 17.65
C VAL A 532 17.57 -10.38 18.76
N ALA A 533 18.10 -11.57 19.08
CA ALA A 533 19.11 -11.76 20.12
C ALA A 533 20.51 -11.29 19.69
N ALA A 534 20.90 -11.54 18.44
CA ALA A 534 22.18 -11.09 17.89
C ALA A 534 22.05 -10.67 16.42
N ARG A 535 22.81 -9.65 16.01
CA ARG A 535 22.77 -9.13 14.65
C ARG A 535 24.14 -8.66 14.16
N GLN A 536 24.51 -9.13 12.97
CA GLN A 536 25.64 -8.64 12.20
C GLN A 536 25.15 -8.28 10.81
N GLY A 537 25.78 -7.33 10.14
CA GLY A 537 25.32 -6.95 8.81
C GLY A 537 26.28 -6.10 8.03
N ILE A 538 25.94 -5.93 6.77
CA ILE A 538 26.73 -5.27 5.75
C ILE A 538 25.81 -4.43 4.87
N ARG A 539 26.27 -3.28 4.43
CA ARG A 539 25.58 -2.35 3.55
C ARG A 539 26.33 -2.26 2.24
N ILE A 540 25.64 -2.58 1.16
CA ILE A 540 26.09 -2.41 -0.21
C ILE A 540 25.42 -1.11 -0.70
N LEU A 541 26.15 0.00 -0.63
CA LEU A 541 25.64 1.34 -0.95
C LEU A 541 25.89 1.64 -2.43
N PHE A 542 24.86 2.06 -3.15
CA PHE A 542 25.02 2.51 -4.54
C PHE A 542 25.73 3.87 -4.56
N GLN A 543 26.75 3.99 -5.41
CA GLN A 543 27.49 5.23 -5.61
C GLN A 543 26.98 5.96 -6.85
N SER A 544 26.86 7.28 -6.72
CA SER A 544 26.53 8.16 -7.83
C SER A 544 27.56 8.06 -8.94
N THR A 545 27.13 7.56 -10.09
CA THR A 545 27.90 7.68 -11.32
C THR A 545 27.72 9.10 -11.86
N ASN A 546 28.80 9.79 -12.22
CA ASN A 546 28.76 11.12 -12.85
C ASN A 546 27.92 11.20 -14.13
N THR A 547 27.47 10.08 -14.67
CA THR A 547 26.46 10.02 -15.74
C THR A 547 25.06 10.43 -15.27
N GLY A 548 24.72 10.29 -13.99
CA GLY A 548 23.40 10.57 -13.42
C GLY A 548 23.02 12.05 -13.39
N ASP A 549 23.98 12.96 -13.15
CA ASP A 549 23.74 14.41 -13.16
C ASP A 549 23.32 14.95 -14.55
N ARG A 550 23.47 14.14 -15.62
CA ARG A 550 22.96 14.49 -16.95
C ARG A 550 21.52 14.00 -17.19
N TYR A 551 21.04 13.01 -16.45
CA TYR A 551 19.67 12.54 -16.55
C TYR A 551 18.79 13.36 -15.62
N LYS A 552 18.36 14.52 -16.11
CA LYS A 552 17.29 15.30 -15.48
C LYS A 552 16.00 14.49 -15.59
N SER A 553 15.18 14.47 -14.54
CA SER A 553 13.86 13.85 -14.67
C SER A 553 13.05 14.62 -15.72
N ALA A 554 12.09 13.97 -16.39
CA ALA A 554 11.24 14.65 -17.37
C ALA A 554 10.54 15.90 -16.80
N SER A 555 10.27 15.93 -15.48
CA SER A 555 9.73 17.12 -14.80
C SER A 555 10.76 18.23 -14.62
N GLU A 556 12.00 17.89 -14.33
CA GLU A 556 13.11 18.84 -14.16
C GLU A 556 13.56 19.38 -15.52
N GLU A 557 13.58 18.54 -16.55
CA GLU A 557 13.82 18.95 -17.94
C GLU A 557 12.71 19.91 -18.42
N LYS A 558 11.44 19.62 -18.11
CA LYS A 558 10.30 20.50 -18.42
C LYS A 558 10.32 21.81 -17.63
N ALA A 559 10.83 21.81 -16.39
CA ALA A 559 10.99 23.02 -15.59
C ALA A 559 12.11 23.90 -16.17
N ASP A 560 13.26 23.32 -16.50
CA ASP A 560 14.37 24.00 -17.15
C ASP A 560 14.00 24.53 -18.54
N GLU A 561 13.19 23.79 -19.29
CA GLU A 561 12.70 24.24 -20.59
C GLU A 561 11.69 25.39 -20.45
N LYS A 562 10.89 25.40 -19.38
CA LYS A 562 10.01 26.52 -19.04
C LYS A 562 10.79 27.76 -18.61
N GLU A 563 11.89 27.59 -17.87
CA GLU A 563 12.82 28.67 -17.55
C GLU A 563 13.57 29.19 -18.78
N ARG A 564 13.92 28.31 -19.73
CA ARG A 564 14.56 28.73 -21.00
C ARG A 564 13.61 29.42 -21.97
N SER A 565 12.34 29.02 -21.99
CA SER A 565 11.32 29.59 -22.89
C SER A 565 10.64 30.85 -22.34
N GLY A 566 10.71 31.09 -21.03
CA GLY A 566 10.30 32.35 -20.42
C GLY A 566 11.34 33.45 -20.66
N GLY A 567 11.24 34.16 -21.79
CA GLY A 567 12.13 35.24 -22.26
C GLY A 567 12.18 36.52 -21.38
N GLY A 568 12.26 36.38 -20.06
CA GLY A 568 12.46 37.46 -19.11
C GLY A 568 13.93 37.84 -19.02
N THR A 569 14.25 39.03 -19.52
CA THR A 569 15.53 39.75 -19.37
C THR A 569 15.78 40.05 -17.89
N THR A 570 16.18 39.05 -17.12
CA THR A 570 16.62 39.22 -15.73
C THR A 570 18.12 38.95 -15.65
N THR A 571 18.79 39.92 -15.04
CA THR A 571 20.22 40.02 -14.79
C THR A 571 20.83 38.70 -14.35
N ARG A 572 21.85 38.25 -15.09
CA ARG A 572 22.74 37.11 -14.78
C ARG A 572 23.29 37.24 -13.35
N ALA A 573 22.58 36.68 -12.37
CA ALA A 573 23.20 36.27 -11.13
C ALA A 573 24.02 35.02 -11.46
N SER A 574 25.34 35.12 -11.27
CA SER A 574 26.27 34.01 -11.39
C SER A 574 25.72 32.80 -10.62
N PRO A 575 25.71 31.59 -11.22
CA PRO A 575 25.18 30.41 -10.55
C PRO A 575 26.09 30.11 -9.36
N THR A 576 25.67 30.55 -8.18
CA THR A 576 26.25 30.10 -6.92
C THR A 576 26.11 28.59 -6.94
N LYS A 577 27.23 27.88 -7.10
CA LYS A 577 27.29 26.41 -6.96
C LYS A 577 26.80 26.10 -5.56
N LEU A 578 25.50 25.87 -5.42
CA LEU A 578 24.95 25.24 -4.24
C LEU A 578 25.64 23.88 -4.20
N VAL A 579 26.58 23.73 -3.26
CA VAL A 579 27.16 22.44 -2.88
C VAL A 579 26.02 21.64 -2.25
N GLY A 580 25.15 21.12 -3.12
CA GLY A 580 24.08 20.22 -2.71
C GLY A 580 24.74 18.98 -2.13
N LYS A 581 24.26 18.54 -0.96
CA LYS A 581 24.64 17.22 -0.45
C LYS A 581 24.35 16.21 -1.57
N PRO A 582 25.29 15.30 -1.91
CA PRO A 582 25.10 14.32 -2.95
C PRO A 582 23.79 13.55 -2.69
N SER A 583 22.98 13.39 -3.72
CA SER A 583 21.75 12.62 -3.63
C SER A 583 22.08 11.20 -3.18
N LYS A 584 21.34 10.69 -2.20
CA LYS A 584 21.50 9.31 -1.74
C LYS A 584 20.90 8.40 -2.81
N GLU A 585 21.69 7.49 -3.37
CA GLU A 585 21.22 6.53 -4.39
C GLU A 585 20.71 5.19 -3.79
N GLY A 586 20.47 5.15 -2.48
CA GLY A 586 20.00 3.93 -1.81
C GLY A 586 21.09 2.87 -1.68
N GLY A 587 20.66 1.62 -1.53
CA GLY A 587 21.53 0.46 -1.33
C GLY A 587 20.81 -0.71 -0.69
N VAL A 588 21.51 -1.84 -0.56
CA VAL A 588 21.00 -3.06 0.08
C VAL A 588 21.77 -3.31 1.38
N GLU A 589 21.06 -3.44 2.49
CA GLU A 589 21.62 -3.89 3.77
C GLU A 589 21.28 -5.36 3.98
N VAL A 590 22.32 -6.20 4.08
CA VAL A 590 22.24 -7.63 4.38
C VAL A 590 22.54 -7.83 5.84
N LEU A 591 21.65 -8.53 6.54
CA LEU A 591 21.67 -8.73 7.98
C LEU A 591 21.64 -10.22 8.25
N ILE A 592 22.60 -10.70 9.05
CA ILE A 592 22.56 -12.00 9.69
C ILE A 592 21.97 -11.77 11.08
N GLU A 593 20.84 -12.39 11.35
CA GLU A 593 20.09 -12.22 12.60
C GLU A 593 19.92 -13.59 13.26
N LYS A 594 20.13 -13.62 14.59
CA LYS A 594 19.74 -14.73 15.45
C LYS A 594 18.50 -14.30 16.22
N THR A 595 17.37 -14.96 16.00
CA THR A 595 16.11 -14.63 16.67
C THR A 595 16.15 -15.05 18.14
N THR A 596 15.25 -14.52 18.95
CA THR A 596 15.07 -14.96 20.36
C THR A 596 14.66 -16.43 20.47
N GLY A 597 14.01 -16.98 19.43
CA GLY A 597 13.72 -18.41 19.29
C GLY A 597 14.93 -19.27 18.91
N GLY A 598 16.12 -18.68 18.73
CA GLY A 598 17.35 -19.40 18.40
C GLY A 598 17.56 -19.65 16.91
N THR A 599 16.61 -19.31 16.03
CA THR A 599 16.74 -19.46 14.59
C THR A 599 17.74 -18.45 14.02
N ILE A 600 18.60 -18.89 13.11
CA ILE A 600 19.52 -18.02 12.37
C ILE A 600 18.91 -17.75 11.00
N ARG A 601 18.90 -16.49 10.59
CA ARG A 601 18.39 -16.07 9.29
C ARG A 601 19.22 -14.99 8.63
N VAL A 602 19.08 -14.89 7.32
CA VAL A 602 19.63 -13.81 6.50
C VAL A 602 18.49 -12.96 5.95
N ARG A 603 18.57 -11.65 6.20
CA ARG A 603 17.57 -10.67 5.78
C ARG A 603 18.23 -9.58 4.93
N ALA A 604 17.71 -9.33 3.74
CA ALA A 604 18.13 -8.22 2.91
C ALA A 604 17.03 -7.15 2.87
N ARG A 605 17.39 -5.89 3.07
CA ARG A 605 16.45 -4.76 3.01
C ARG A 605 17.07 -3.54 2.34
N ARG A 606 16.22 -2.65 1.82
CA ARG A 606 16.70 -1.36 1.29
C ARG A 606 17.28 -0.50 2.42
N CYS A 607 18.38 0.20 2.14
CA CYS A 607 19.04 1.10 3.07
C CYS A 607 19.44 2.42 2.39
N ASN A 608 19.83 3.41 3.20
CA ASN A 608 20.21 4.74 2.71
C ASN A 608 19.11 5.44 1.88
N MET A 609 17.84 5.19 2.22
CA MET A 609 16.70 5.81 1.59
C MET A 609 16.52 7.26 2.09
N GLY A 610 16.14 8.16 1.19
CA GLY A 610 15.62 9.48 1.48
C GLY A 610 14.54 9.85 0.48
N ASP A 611 13.88 11.00 0.67
CA ASP A 611 12.69 11.38 -0.12
C ASP A 611 12.95 11.49 -1.63
N LYS A 612 14.21 11.75 -2.00
CA LYS A 612 14.67 11.87 -3.40
C LYS A 612 15.56 10.69 -3.83
N THR A 613 15.58 9.61 -3.06
CA THR A 613 16.41 8.46 -3.41
C THR A 613 15.81 7.74 -4.61
N ILE A 614 16.62 7.61 -5.65
CA ILE A 614 16.31 6.81 -6.82
C ILE A 614 16.56 5.34 -6.47
N VAL A 615 15.55 4.51 -6.61
CA VAL A 615 15.65 3.07 -6.36
C VAL A 615 16.21 2.38 -7.59
N LYS A 616 17.31 1.63 -7.42
CA LYS A 616 17.98 0.90 -8.51
C LYS A 616 17.56 -0.56 -8.55
N GLU A 617 16.28 -0.81 -8.85
CA GLU A 617 15.63 -2.12 -8.71
C GLU A 617 16.40 -3.26 -9.40
N MET A 618 16.88 -3.06 -10.63
CA MET A 618 17.68 -4.06 -11.34
C MET A 618 18.97 -4.44 -10.60
N SER A 619 19.63 -3.47 -9.97
CA SER A 619 20.85 -3.74 -9.19
C SER A 619 20.51 -4.42 -7.85
N GLU A 620 19.41 -4.04 -7.22
CA GLU A 620 18.90 -4.70 -6.01
C GLU A 620 18.55 -6.17 -6.29
N GLU A 621 17.87 -6.46 -7.40
CA GLU A 621 17.48 -7.81 -7.81
C GLU A 621 18.68 -8.71 -8.04
N VAL A 622 19.72 -8.22 -8.74
CA VAL A 622 20.97 -8.97 -8.94
C VAL A 622 21.65 -9.30 -7.61
N ILE A 623 21.73 -8.34 -6.69
CA ILE A 623 22.29 -8.56 -5.34
C ILE A 623 21.48 -9.62 -4.58
N VAL A 624 20.15 -9.49 -4.58
CA VAL A 624 19.22 -10.39 -3.87
C VAL A 624 19.28 -11.81 -4.45
N LYS A 625 19.31 -11.96 -5.77
CA LYS A 625 19.42 -13.26 -6.44
C LYS A 625 20.74 -13.95 -6.13
N ASN A 626 21.86 -13.21 -6.19
CA ASN A 626 23.18 -13.73 -5.87
C ASN A 626 23.29 -14.09 -4.38
N LEU A 627 22.72 -13.27 -3.49
CA LEU A 627 22.66 -13.55 -2.06
C LEU A 627 21.87 -14.83 -1.78
N LYS A 628 20.69 -14.98 -2.38
CA LYS A 628 19.87 -16.19 -2.23
C LYS A 628 20.66 -17.44 -2.62
N ARG A 629 21.29 -17.42 -3.80
CA ARG A 629 22.13 -18.54 -4.27
C ARG A 629 23.28 -18.85 -3.31
N ALA A 630 23.98 -17.83 -2.83
CA ALA A 630 25.12 -17.99 -1.93
C ALA A 630 24.70 -18.57 -0.56
N VAL A 631 23.63 -18.03 0.04
CA VAL A 631 23.12 -18.50 1.33
C VAL A 631 22.54 -19.91 1.23
N THR A 632 21.77 -20.21 0.18
CA THR A 632 21.25 -21.57 -0.05
C THR A 632 22.38 -22.58 -0.22
N ALA A 633 23.41 -22.28 -1.03
CA ALA A 633 24.57 -23.16 -1.17
C ALA A 633 25.34 -23.36 0.15
N TRP A 634 25.41 -22.32 1.00
CA TRP A 634 26.02 -22.44 2.33
C TRP A 634 25.18 -23.34 3.27
N VAL A 635 23.86 -23.24 3.20
CA VAL A 635 22.93 -24.08 3.98
C VAL A 635 23.02 -25.54 3.52
N GLU A 636 23.09 -25.80 2.21
CA GLU A 636 23.18 -27.15 1.63
C GLU A 636 24.55 -27.82 1.86
N ALA A 637 25.64 -27.05 1.96
CA ALA A 637 26.99 -27.59 2.18
C ALA A 637 27.23 -28.08 3.62
N ARG A 638 26.26 -27.88 4.52
CA ARG A 638 26.30 -28.29 5.92
C ARG A 638 25.34 -29.42 6.18
#